data_AF-A0A3M2VLV5-F1
#
_entry.id   AF-A0A3M2VLV5-F1
#
_cell.length_a   1.000
_cell.length_b   1.000
_cell.length_c   1.000
_cell.angle_alpha   90.00
_cell.angle_beta   90.00
_cell.angle_gamma   90.00
#
_symmetry.space_group_name_H-M   'P 1'
#
loop_
_entity.id
_entity.type
_entity.pdbx_description
1 polymer ?
#
loop_
_entity_poly.entity_id
_entity_poly.type
_entity_poly.pdbx_seq_one_letter_code
_entity_poly.pdbx_strand_id
1 'polypeptide(L)'
;CLAAEAELTRLAVEAAEQARLAAEVEAQRIAAETAEHARVVAEAEAKRVADEQALFAAEAEAHRITAEAAEQARMEAEAQAQRDADEHARVTAEAQALEAGKTLRLPEAGTPQLGAVAGVISVTAGSGLFLDATIQAAIEILAALVGTAVSSTTAVGIGTLLYSPSLGNGELPGRMLDLPARVLMPDLPDALNDVAATGGTVDMPYRIYGDQSKYSVVATQPEGGFSPKVPVRALILDPVANAYTFTTSDTPPITLTFPIAAPENSSTTTVAQPIETPAYTGITLEPIEVKAEPLPATSPLDIRDAIYVYPVNSGLPPVYVVFSSPYEGATTKGEHSGRMYDPDNAGGPTQNLDWTTASVTQNGIDLVKLHTGRFEPSDANAVMIDRLEKILRSELSMTDTDKRFYTHELRELERYRALGVADGVEGEVWNNAHTATLEDYKLKDSSESFYTPEAITAENKQVYGE
;
A
#
# COMPACT_ATOMS: atom_id res chain seq x y z
N CYS A 1 -125.29 -59.57 -0.65
CA CYS A 1 -124.17 -59.63 0.32
C CYS A 1 -122.80 -59.63 -0.37
N LEU A 2 -122.51 -60.52 -1.33
CA LEU A 2 -121.14 -60.70 -1.86
C LEU A 2 -120.51 -59.50 -2.61
N ALA A 3 -121.29 -58.59 -3.22
CA ALA A 3 -120.74 -57.45 -3.98
C ALA A 3 -120.30 -56.26 -3.10
N ALA A 4 -120.92 -56.06 -1.94
CA ALA A 4 -120.60 -54.96 -1.03
C ALA A 4 -119.36 -55.25 -0.17
N GLU A 5 -119.10 -56.53 0.16
CA GLU A 5 -117.89 -56.95 0.88
C GLU A 5 -116.64 -56.81 0.00
N ALA A 6 -116.72 -57.08 -1.31
CA ALA A 6 -115.60 -56.93 -2.23
C ALA A 6 -115.17 -55.46 -2.43
N GLU A 7 -116.11 -54.53 -2.46
CA GLU A 7 -115.83 -53.09 -2.62
C GLU A 7 -115.24 -52.47 -1.34
N LEU A 8 -115.75 -52.87 -0.17
CA LEU A 8 -115.16 -52.50 1.13
C LEU A 8 -113.73 -53.04 1.30
N THR A 9 -113.46 -54.25 0.82
CA THR A 9 -112.11 -54.83 0.85
C THR A 9 -111.16 -54.09 -0.09
N ARG A 10 -111.63 -53.68 -1.28
CA ARG A 10 -110.83 -52.89 -2.23
C ARG A 10 -110.47 -51.50 -1.69
N LEU A 11 -111.43 -50.81 -1.08
CA LEU A 11 -111.21 -49.50 -0.44
C LEU A 11 -110.27 -49.60 0.77
N ALA A 12 -110.34 -50.68 1.54
CA ALA A 12 -109.41 -50.93 2.64
C ALA A 12 -107.97 -51.20 2.16
N VAL A 13 -107.81 -51.90 1.02
CA VAL A 13 -106.50 -52.13 0.40
C VAL A 13 -105.93 -50.84 -0.19
N GLU A 14 -106.72 -50.02 -0.88
CA GLU A 14 -106.29 -48.71 -1.40
C GLU A 14 -105.90 -47.75 -0.27
N ALA A 15 -106.66 -47.70 0.83
CA ALA A 15 -106.35 -46.88 1.99
C ALA A 15 -105.05 -47.34 2.69
N ALA A 16 -104.83 -48.66 2.80
CA ALA A 16 -103.60 -49.22 3.34
C ALA A 16 -102.39 -48.94 2.43
N GLU A 17 -102.57 -48.97 1.12
CA GLU A 17 -101.52 -48.65 0.15
C GLU A 17 -101.18 -47.14 0.16
N GLN A 18 -102.17 -46.25 0.28
CA GLN A 18 -101.93 -44.82 0.47
C GLN A 18 -101.23 -44.52 1.79
N ALA A 19 -101.61 -45.20 2.89
CA ALA A 19 -100.93 -45.05 4.17
C ALA A 19 -99.47 -45.52 4.11
N ARG A 20 -99.18 -46.61 3.37
CA ARG A 20 -97.82 -47.09 3.15
C ARG A 20 -96.99 -46.10 2.33
N LEU A 21 -97.54 -45.56 1.25
CA LEU A 21 -96.88 -44.55 0.42
C LEU A 21 -96.61 -43.25 1.21
N ALA A 22 -97.56 -42.80 2.02
CA ALA A 22 -97.37 -41.62 2.88
C ALA A 22 -96.28 -41.84 3.94
N ALA A 23 -96.24 -43.04 4.56
CA ALA A 23 -95.19 -43.41 5.50
C ALA A 23 -93.80 -43.51 4.83
N GLU A 24 -93.74 -43.99 3.59
CA GLU A 24 -92.51 -44.07 2.82
C GLU A 24 -91.98 -42.68 2.41
N VAL A 25 -92.86 -41.77 1.99
CA VAL A 25 -92.50 -40.37 1.69
C VAL A 25 -92.01 -39.65 2.94
N GLU A 26 -92.66 -39.83 4.09
CA GLU A 26 -92.24 -39.22 5.34
C GLU A 26 -90.91 -39.80 5.85
N ALA A 27 -90.70 -41.11 5.72
CA ALA A 27 -89.42 -41.74 6.01
C ALA A 27 -88.30 -41.23 5.09
N GLN A 28 -88.58 -41.03 3.79
CA GLN A 28 -87.64 -40.43 2.85
C GLN A 28 -87.32 -38.96 3.19
N ARG A 29 -88.32 -38.19 3.62
CA ARG A 29 -88.12 -36.79 4.05
C ARG A 29 -87.22 -36.70 5.28
N ILE A 30 -87.49 -37.52 6.30
CA ILE A 30 -86.67 -37.58 7.52
C ILE A 30 -85.25 -38.04 7.20
N ALA A 31 -85.09 -39.04 6.33
CA ALA A 31 -83.79 -39.52 5.89
C ALA A 31 -83.00 -38.44 5.11
N ALA A 32 -83.67 -37.66 4.25
CA ALA A 32 -83.05 -36.55 3.53
C ALA A 32 -82.62 -35.41 4.49
N GLU A 33 -83.46 -35.05 5.47
CA GLU A 33 -83.12 -34.04 6.47
C GLU A 33 -81.95 -34.47 7.38
N THR A 34 -81.91 -35.74 7.78
CA THR A 34 -80.79 -36.28 8.57
C THR A 34 -79.51 -36.36 7.75
N ALA A 35 -79.58 -36.73 6.48
CA ALA A 35 -78.44 -36.72 5.57
C ALA A 35 -77.90 -35.30 5.34
N GLU A 36 -78.79 -34.31 5.19
CA GLU A 36 -78.40 -32.92 5.03
C GLU A 36 -77.78 -32.33 6.30
N HIS A 37 -78.37 -32.60 7.47
CA HIS A 37 -77.79 -32.19 8.75
C HIS A 37 -76.41 -32.84 8.99
N ALA A 38 -76.25 -34.13 8.64
CA ALA A 38 -74.95 -34.81 8.72
C ALA A 38 -73.92 -34.19 7.77
N ARG A 39 -74.33 -33.78 6.56
CA ARG A 39 -73.46 -33.10 5.59
C ARG A 39 -72.99 -31.74 6.12
N VAL A 40 -73.90 -30.93 6.67
CA VAL A 40 -73.56 -29.61 7.22
C VAL A 40 -72.61 -29.73 8.42
N VAL A 41 -72.82 -30.71 9.30
CA VAL A 41 -71.91 -30.96 10.43
C VAL A 41 -70.53 -31.41 9.94
N ALA A 42 -70.47 -32.33 8.97
CA ALA A 42 -69.20 -32.79 8.39
C ALA A 42 -68.45 -31.65 7.68
N GLU A 43 -69.15 -30.77 6.97
CA GLU A 43 -68.57 -29.60 6.31
C GLU A 43 -68.04 -28.58 7.32
N ALA A 44 -68.77 -28.32 8.40
CA ALA A 44 -68.32 -27.42 9.47
C ALA A 44 -67.09 -27.96 10.21
N GLU A 45 -67.03 -29.27 10.46
CA GLU A 45 -65.88 -29.91 11.10
C GLU A 45 -64.66 -29.94 10.16
N ALA A 46 -64.85 -30.25 8.88
CA ALA A 46 -63.80 -30.17 7.87
C ALA A 46 -63.23 -28.74 7.74
N LYS A 47 -64.09 -27.72 7.79
CA LYS A 47 -63.66 -26.32 7.79
C LYS A 47 -62.85 -25.96 9.04
N ARG A 48 -63.29 -26.37 10.23
CA ARG A 48 -62.55 -26.12 11.48
C ARG A 48 -61.15 -26.74 11.46
N VAL A 49 -61.05 -27.99 10.96
CA VAL A 49 -59.75 -28.67 10.83
C VAL A 49 -58.85 -27.98 9.81
N ALA A 50 -59.41 -27.52 8.68
CA ALA A 50 -58.65 -26.77 7.68
C ALA A 50 -58.15 -25.41 8.22
N ASP A 51 -58.99 -24.69 8.98
CA ASP A 51 -58.63 -23.41 9.60
C ASP A 51 -57.53 -23.58 10.67
N GLU A 52 -57.62 -24.63 11.51
CA GLU A 52 -56.57 -24.96 12.49
C GLU A 52 -55.24 -25.34 11.80
N GLN A 53 -55.29 -26.14 10.75
CA GLN A 53 -54.10 -26.49 9.96
C GLN A 53 -53.47 -25.26 9.28
N ALA A 54 -54.29 -24.35 8.77
CA ALA A 54 -53.81 -23.10 8.17
C ALA A 54 -53.14 -22.19 9.20
N LEU A 55 -53.66 -22.12 10.43
CA LEU A 55 -53.05 -21.33 11.51
C LEU A 55 -51.68 -21.90 11.91
N PHE A 56 -51.58 -23.22 12.12
CA PHE A 56 -50.30 -23.87 12.43
C PHE A 56 -49.27 -23.73 11.31
N ALA A 57 -49.70 -23.83 10.05
CA ALA A 57 -48.82 -23.61 8.90
C ALA A 57 -48.32 -22.15 8.84
N ALA A 58 -49.18 -21.17 9.12
CA ALA A 58 -48.79 -19.76 9.15
C ALA A 58 -47.82 -19.45 10.29
N GLU A 59 -48.01 -20.03 11.48
CA GLU A 59 -47.11 -19.86 12.63
C GLU A 59 -45.74 -20.52 12.38
N ALA A 60 -45.72 -21.70 11.75
CA ALA A 60 -44.47 -22.36 11.36
C ALA A 60 -43.69 -21.57 10.28
N GLU A 61 -44.39 -21.01 9.29
CA GLU A 61 -43.79 -20.15 8.25
C GLU A 61 -43.21 -18.87 8.88
N ALA A 62 -43.95 -18.23 9.81
CA ALA A 62 -43.48 -17.05 10.53
C ALA A 62 -42.23 -17.36 11.38
N HIS A 63 -42.22 -18.49 12.10
CA HIS A 63 -41.05 -18.94 12.84
C HIS A 63 -39.85 -19.18 11.93
N ARG A 64 -40.05 -19.80 10.76
CA ARG A 64 -38.97 -20.03 9.78
C ARG A 64 -38.36 -18.71 9.29
N ILE A 65 -39.20 -17.75 8.90
CA ILE A 65 -38.75 -16.43 8.44
C ILE A 65 -37.97 -15.70 9.55
N THR A 66 -38.43 -15.75 10.80
CA THR A 66 -37.70 -15.12 11.91
C THR A 66 -36.37 -15.80 12.22
N ALA A 67 -36.30 -17.14 12.09
CA ALA A 67 -35.06 -17.88 12.28
C ALA A 67 -34.05 -17.58 11.16
N GLU A 68 -34.50 -17.58 9.90
CA GLU A 68 -33.67 -17.20 8.74
C GLU A 68 -33.15 -15.76 8.88
N ALA A 69 -34.00 -14.81 9.30
CA ALA A 69 -33.58 -13.42 9.53
C ALA A 69 -32.58 -13.27 10.69
N ALA A 70 -32.73 -14.05 11.77
CA ALA A 70 -31.79 -14.05 12.88
C ALA A 70 -30.43 -14.67 12.51
N GLU A 71 -30.44 -15.73 11.69
CA GLU A 71 -29.22 -16.34 11.16
C GLU A 71 -28.49 -15.41 10.20
N GLN A 72 -29.22 -14.73 9.31
CA GLN A 72 -28.67 -13.72 8.42
C GLN A 72 -28.04 -12.55 9.20
N ALA A 73 -28.74 -12.02 10.21
CA ALA A 73 -28.22 -10.96 11.06
C ALA A 73 -26.96 -11.38 11.83
N ARG A 74 -26.88 -12.66 12.26
CA ARG A 74 -25.69 -13.21 12.91
C ARG A 74 -24.51 -13.32 11.94
N MET A 75 -24.74 -13.79 10.71
CA MET A 75 -23.72 -13.87 9.67
C MET A 75 -23.19 -12.49 9.28
N GLU A 76 -24.07 -11.49 9.15
CA GLU A 76 -23.68 -10.10 8.88
C GLU A 76 -22.87 -9.49 10.03
N ALA A 77 -23.27 -9.75 11.28
CA ALA A 77 -22.53 -9.30 12.46
C ALA A 77 -21.15 -9.95 12.58
N GLU A 78 -21.04 -11.25 12.28
CA GLU A 78 -19.77 -11.98 12.28
C GLU A 78 -18.85 -11.49 11.14
N ALA A 79 -19.39 -11.25 9.94
CA ALA A 79 -18.65 -10.66 8.83
C ALA A 79 -18.19 -9.22 9.13
N GLN A 80 -19.01 -8.43 9.82
CA GLN A 80 -18.61 -7.08 10.25
C GLN A 80 -17.52 -7.13 11.31
N ALA A 81 -17.64 -8.00 12.32
CA ALA A 81 -16.62 -8.17 13.34
C ALA A 81 -15.28 -8.61 12.74
N GLN A 82 -15.30 -9.48 11.71
CA GLN A 82 -14.10 -9.87 10.99
C GLN A 82 -13.49 -8.69 10.21
N ARG A 83 -14.30 -7.89 9.49
CA ARG A 83 -13.82 -6.68 8.81
C ARG A 83 -13.18 -5.69 9.78
N ASP A 84 -13.82 -5.45 10.93
CA ASP A 84 -13.30 -4.54 11.96
C ASP A 84 -12.00 -5.07 12.57
N ALA A 85 -11.88 -6.38 12.78
CA ALA A 85 -10.67 -7.03 13.27
C ALA A 85 -9.51 -6.96 12.25
N ASP A 86 -9.79 -7.21 10.97
CA ASP A 86 -8.81 -7.13 9.89
C ASP A 86 -8.34 -5.68 9.69
N GLU A 87 -9.26 -4.70 9.78
CA GLU A 87 -8.91 -3.28 9.74
C GLU A 87 -8.09 -2.86 10.95
N HIS A 88 -8.45 -3.28 12.17
CA HIS A 88 -7.67 -3.00 13.37
C HIS A 88 -6.27 -3.64 13.31
N ALA A 89 -6.16 -4.87 12.82
CA ALA A 89 -4.88 -5.54 12.62
C ALA A 89 -4.03 -4.80 11.58
N ARG A 90 -4.62 -4.36 10.46
CA ARG A 90 -3.94 -3.54 9.45
C ARG A 90 -3.44 -2.22 10.02
N VAL A 91 -4.30 -1.47 10.72
CA VAL A 91 -3.93 -0.19 11.34
C VAL A 91 -2.85 -0.37 12.41
N THR A 92 -2.91 -1.45 13.19
CA THR A 92 -1.89 -1.77 14.20
C THR A 92 -0.55 -2.12 13.54
N ALA A 93 -0.55 -2.94 12.48
CA ALA A 93 0.65 -3.28 11.73
C ALA A 93 1.25 -2.03 11.04
N GLU A 94 0.41 -1.16 10.49
CA GLU A 94 0.82 0.11 9.90
C GLU A 94 1.40 1.07 10.93
N ALA A 95 0.80 1.17 12.12
CA ALA A 95 1.34 1.96 13.23
C ALA A 95 2.69 1.40 13.74
N GLN A 96 2.83 0.08 13.82
CA GLN A 96 4.09 -0.57 14.17
C GLN A 96 5.16 -0.37 13.09
N ALA A 97 4.79 -0.44 11.81
CA ALA A 97 5.68 -0.13 10.70
C ALA A 97 6.07 1.35 10.66
N LEU A 98 5.18 2.25 11.07
CA LEU A 98 5.45 3.69 11.17
C LEU A 98 6.38 4.00 12.37
N GLU A 99 6.26 3.30 13.48
CA GLU A 99 7.17 3.44 14.63
C GLU A 99 8.54 2.80 14.39
N ALA A 100 8.60 1.61 13.78
CA ALA A 100 9.84 1.05 13.24
C ALA A 100 10.45 2.00 12.19
N GLY A 101 9.58 2.63 11.39
CA GLY A 101 9.75 3.81 10.54
C GLY A 101 10.72 4.87 11.01
N LYS A 102 10.75 5.10 12.32
CA LYS A 102 11.41 6.22 12.97
C LYS A 102 12.72 5.85 13.64
N THR A 103 13.12 4.58 13.60
CA THR A 103 14.37 4.13 14.25
C THR A 103 15.26 3.45 13.23
N LEU A 104 16.43 4.04 12.99
CA LEU A 104 17.42 3.51 12.08
C LEU A 104 18.59 2.94 12.89
N ARG A 105 18.75 1.61 12.83
CA ARG A 105 19.80 0.90 13.57
C ARG A 105 21.04 0.72 12.70
N LEU A 106 22.18 1.15 13.20
CA LEU A 106 23.48 0.97 12.58
C LEU A 106 24.18 -0.25 13.17
N PRO A 107 24.99 -1.01 12.42
CA PRO A 107 25.90 -1.99 12.99
C PRO A 107 27.15 -1.32 13.58
N GLU A 108 28.08 -2.15 14.08
CA GLU A 108 29.26 -1.75 14.84
C GLU A 108 30.13 -0.70 14.12
N ALA A 109 30.59 0.31 14.87
CA ALA A 109 31.39 1.41 14.36
C ALA A 109 32.72 0.92 13.74
N GLY A 110 32.92 1.16 12.43
CA GLY A 110 34.24 0.97 11.80
C GLY A 110 34.26 0.57 10.32
N THR A 111 33.14 0.19 9.71
CA THR A 111 33.09 -0.18 8.27
C THR A 111 31.96 0.53 7.54
N PRO A 112 32.14 0.94 6.26
CA PRO A 112 31.04 1.53 5.48
C PRO A 112 29.88 0.56 5.31
N GLN A 113 28.66 0.99 5.64
CA GLN A 113 27.46 0.15 5.60
C GLN A 113 26.25 0.93 5.12
N LEU A 114 25.29 0.20 4.53
CA LEU A 114 24.03 0.75 4.03
C LEU A 114 22.89 0.23 4.90
N GLY A 115 22.01 1.12 5.33
CA GLY A 115 20.85 0.81 6.14
C GLY A 115 19.56 1.38 5.55
N ALA A 116 18.45 0.74 5.89
CA ALA A 116 17.10 1.27 5.75
C ALA A 116 16.37 1.12 7.08
N VAL A 117 15.26 1.84 7.21
CA VAL A 117 14.34 1.75 8.36
C VAL A 117 13.99 0.29 8.72
N ALA A 118 13.84 -0.56 7.71
CA ALA A 118 13.44 -1.96 7.86
C ALA A 118 14.60 -2.92 8.18
N GLY A 119 15.85 -2.44 8.27
CA GLY A 119 17.02 -3.26 8.56
C GLY A 119 18.26 -2.85 7.76
N VAL A 120 19.36 -3.56 8.00
CA VAL A 120 20.62 -3.34 7.30
C VAL A 120 20.50 -3.88 5.88
N ILE A 121 20.87 -3.06 4.90
CA ILE A 121 20.95 -3.47 3.50
C ILE A 121 22.28 -4.20 3.29
N SER A 122 22.23 -5.41 2.75
CA SER A 122 23.43 -6.16 2.41
C SER A 122 24.27 -5.40 1.39
N VAL A 123 25.50 -5.06 1.79
CA VAL A 123 26.54 -4.60 0.86
C VAL A 123 27.25 -5.86 0.34
N THR A 124 26.97 -6.23 -0.89
CA THR A 124 27.60 -7.40 -1.51
C THR A 124 28.90 -6.94 -2.16
N ALA A 125 30.02 -7.61 -1.88
CA ALA A 125 31.29 -7.37 -2.57
C ALA A 125 31.20 -7.86 -4.03
N GLY A 126 30.44 -7.16 -4.86
CA GLY A 126 30.52 -7.29 -6.31
C GLY A 126 31.94 -6.95 -6.74
N SER A 127 32.55 -7.79 -7.59
CA SER A 127 33.87 -7.53 -8.20
C SER A 127 35.11 -7.65 -7.30
N GLY A 128 34.99 -8.04 -6.03
CA GLY A 128 36.14 -8.18 -5.11
C GLY A 128 36.69 -6.86 -4.56
N LEU A 129 35.92 -5.76 -4.68
CA LEU A 129 36.24 -4.44 -4.13
C LEU A 129 35.45 -4.21 -2.83
N PHE A 130 36.11 -3.59 -1.85
CA PHE A 130 35.46 -3.10 -0.64
C PHE A 130 35.02 -1.65 -0.82
N LEU A 131 33.89 -1.26 -0.24
CA LEU A 131 33.27 0.06 -0.45
C LEU A 131 34.18 1.22 -0.03
N ASP A 132 34.98 1.05 1.04
CA ASP A 132 36.01 1.99 1.47
C ASP A 132 37.09 2.22 0.41
N ALA A 133 37.61 1.14 -0.19
CA ALA A 133 38.61 1.22 -1.26
C ALA A 133 38.04 1.90 -2.52
N THR A 134 36.77 1.63 -2.86
CA THR A 134 36.08 2.28 -3.96
C THR A 134 35.91 3.78 -3.72
N ILE A 135 35.56 4.19 -2.49
CA ILE A 135 35.48 5.61 -2.12
C ILE A 135 36.84 6.29 -2.23
N GLN A 136 37.92 5.67 -1.74
CA GLN A 136 39.27 6.25 -1.88
C GLN A 136 39.69 6.41 -3.33
N ALA A 137 39.46 5.40 -4.18
CA ALA A 137 39.77 5.48 -5.60
C ALA A 137 38.95 6.59 -6.31
N ALA A 138 37.69 6.78 -5.91
CA ALA A 138 36.86 7.87 -6.40
C ALA A 138 37.41 9.26 -6.00
N ILE A 139 37.87 9.41 -4.76
CA ILE A 139 38.53 10.63 -4.29
C ILE A 139 39.80 10.91 -5.10
N GLU A 140 40.63 9.90 -5.38
CA GLU A 140 41.84 10.07 -6.20
C GLU A 140 41.52 10.57 -7.62
N ILE A 141 40.46 10.03 -8.24
CA ILE A 141 39.99 10.49 -9.56
C ILE A 141 39.54 11.95 -9.49
N LEU A 142 38.72 12.31 -8.49
CA LEU A 142 38.25 13.70 -8.33
C LEU A 142 39.39 14.66 -8.03
N ALA A 143 40.35 14.27 -7.18
CA ALA A 143 41.54 15.06 -6.87
C ALA A 143 42.40 15.31 -8.12
N ALA A 144 42.54 14.31 -9.01
CA ALA A 144 43.28 14.45 -10.26
C ALA A 144 42.61 15.38 -11.28
N LEU A 145 41.29 15.62 -11.15
CA LEU A 145 40.55 16.53 -12.01
C LEU A 145 40.67 18.00 -11.59
N VAL A 146 41.11 18.28 -10.35
CA VAL A 146 41.34 19.63 -9.81
C VAL A 146 42.44 20.32 -10.61
N GLY A 147 42.06 21.25 -11.51
CA GLY A 147 42.97 21.99 -12.39
C GLY A 147 42.53 22.01 -13.86
N THR A 148 41.58 21.15 -14.23
CA THR A 148 40.83 21.29 -15.49
C THR A 148 39.55 22.08 -15.23
N ALA A 149 38.94 22.68 -16.25
CA ALA A 149 37.65 23.38 -16.12
C ALA A 149 36.54 22.34 -15.89
N VAL A 150 36.51 21.75 -14.69
CA VAL A 150 35.49 20.80 -14.26
C VAL A 150 34.21 21.60 -14.03
N SER A 151 33.12 21.20 -14.68
CA SER A 151 31.78 21.68 -14.33
C SER A 151 31.57 21.48 -12.82
N SER A 152 30.85 22.37 -12.14
CA SER A 152 30.56 22.32 -10.70
C SER A 152 29.74 21.09 -10.25
N THR A 153 29.65 20.05 -11.08
CA THR A 153 28.72 18.93 -11.01
C THR A 153 29.37 17.61 -11.41
N THR A 154 30.67 17.40 -11.19
CA THR A 154 31.30 16.08 -11.44
C THR A 154 31.19 15.16 -10.23
N ALA A 155 30.78 13.93 -10.48
CA ALA A 155 30.71 12.86 -9.49
C ALA A 155 31.49 11.63 -9.97
N VAL A 156 31.81 10.75 -9.04
CA VAL A 156 32.32 9.41 -9.32
C VAL A 156 31.43 8.40 -8.61
N GLY A 157 30.71 7.59 -9.38
CA GLY A 157 29.89 6.51 -8.84
C GLY A 157 30.72 5.47 -8.08
N ILE A 158 30.22 5.03 -6.92
CA ILE A 158 30.91 4.08 -6.03
C ILE A 158 30.10 2.81 -5.74
N GLY A 159 28.79 2.80 -5.98
CA GLY A 159 28.01 1.59 -5.88
C GLY A 159 26.62 1.72 -6.48
N THR A 160 26.17 0.67 -7.17
CA THR A 160 24.84 0.57 -7.77
C THR A 160 23.86 -0.05 -6.78
N LEU A 161 22.63 0.44 -6.79
CA LEU A 161 21.52 -0.04 -5.98
C LEU A 161 20.65 -0.94 -6.82
N LEU A 162 20.50 -2.19 -6.38
CA LEU A 162 19.65 -3.18 -7.04
C LEU A 162 18.41 -3.41 -6.18
N TYR A 163 17.24 -3.32 -6.80
CA TYR A 163 15.96 -3.46 -6.14
C TYR A 163 15.35 -4.82 -6.43
N SER A 164 14.74 -5.43 -5.41
CA SER A 164 13.94 -6.63 -5.60
C SER A 164 12.75 -6.32 -6.51
N PRO A 165 12.43 -7.18 -7.50
CA PRO A 165 11.22 -7.04 -8.32
C PRO A 165 9.92 -7.06 -7.50
N SER A 166 9.96 -7.56 -6.26
CA SER A 166 8.81 -7.58 -5.37
C SER A 166 8.50 -6.23 -4.70
N LEU A 167 9.40 -5.24 -4.80
CA LEU A 167 9.12 -3.90 -4.31
C LEU A 167 8.39 -3.09 -5.36
N GLY A 168 7.21 -2.59 -5.02
CA GLY A 168 6.57 -1.52 -5.77
C GLY A 168 7.38 -0.23 -5.69
N ASN A 169 7.22 0.65 -6.69
CA ASN A 169 7.92 1.93 -6.71
C ASN A 169 7.65 2.76 -5.46
N GLY A 170 6.49 2.65 -4.80
CA GLY A 170 6.13 3.34 -3.57
C GLY A 170 6.56 2.68 -2.26
N GLU A 171 7.13 1.48 -2.36
CA GLU A 171 7.63 0.71 -1.23
C GLU A 171 9.14 0.89 -1.04
N LEU A 172 9.78 1.71 -1.88
CA LEU A 172 11.20 2.01 -1.77
C LEU A 172 11.48 2.80 -0.48
N PRO A 173 12.24 2.24 0.48
CA PRO A 173 12.52 2.93 1.73
C PRO A 173 13.51 4.07 1.51
N GLY A 174 13.42 5.09 2.36
CA GLY A 174 14.54 5.99 2.61
C GLY A 174 15.75 5.18 3.07
N ARG A 175 16.93 5.54 2.58
CA ARG A 175 18.18 4.83 2.84
C ARG A 175 19.15 5.73 3.57
N MET A 176 20.11 5.11 4.23
CA MET A 176 21.21 5.79 4.87
C MET A 176 22.49 5.02 4.63
N LEU A 177 23.54 5.73 4.20
CA LEU A 177 24.89 5.18 4.14
C LEU A 177 25.72 5.82 5.26
N ASP A 178 26.38 5.00 6.06
CA ASP A 178 27.31 5.43 7.09
C ASP A 178 28.72 4.91 6.82
N LEU A 179 29.72 5.69 7.22
CA LEU A 179 31.13 5.34 7.10
C LEU A 179 31.98 6.15 8.09
N PRO A 180 33.19 5.67 8.46
CA PRO A 180 34.11 6.49 9.23
C PRO A 180 34.40 7.81 8.51
N ALA A 181 34.22 8.94 9.19
CA ALA A 181 34.36 10.26 8.55
C ALA A 181 35.77 10.50 7.97
N ARG A 182 36.79 9.79 8.50
CA ARG A 182 38.17 9.83 7.99
C ARG A 182 38.35 9.27 6.58
N VAL A 183 37.42 8.46 6.09
CA VAL A 183 37.44 7.96 4.71
C VAL A 183 37.26 9.13 3.73
N LEU A 184 36.43 10.13 4.06
CA LEU A 184 36.21 11.32 3.22
C LEU A 184 37.22 12.45 3.49
N MET A 185 37.75 12.52 4.72
CA MET A 185 38.75 13.50 5.12
C MET A 185 39.73 12.85 6.10
N PRO A 186 40.90 12.35 5.65
CA PRO A 186 41.86 11.67 6.53
C PRO A 186 42.27 12.51 7.75
N ASP A 187 42.49 13.81 7.51
CA ASP A 187 42.91 14.81 8.51
C ASP A 187 41.71 15.57 9.09
N LEU A 188 40.77 14.86 9.74
CA LEU A 188 39.66 15.48 10.45
C LEU A 188 40.14 16.46 11.53
N PRO A 189 39.45 17.60 11.76
CA PRO A 189 39.76 18.50 12.86
C PRO A 189 39.63 17.84 14.24
N ASP A 190 40.52 18.16 15.17
CA ASP A 190 40.51 17.58 16.52
C ASP A 190 39.32 18.07 17.37
N ALA A 191 38.80 19.27 17.11
CA ALA A 191 37.78 19.95 17.93
C ALA A 191 36.32 19.61 17.55
N LEU A 192 36.06 18.47 16.89
CA LEU A 192 34.71 18.14 16.41
C LEU A 192 33.66 18.04 17.54
N ASN A 193 34.05 17.68 18.76
CA ASN A 193 33.14 17.67 19.91
C ASN A 193 32.67 19.08 20.30
N ASP A 194 33.53 20.09 20.20
CA ASP A 194 33.17 21.49 20.47
C ASP A 194 32.26 22.05 19.37
N VAL A 195 32.53 21.67 18.11
CA VAL A 195 31.66 22.00 16.97
C VAL A 195 30.28 21.36 17.14
N ALA A 196 30.22 20.09 17.55
CA ALA A 196 28.97 19.39 17.81
C ALA A 196 28.16 20.03 18.95
N ALA A 197 28.81 20.46 20.03
CA ALA A 197 28.16 21.11 21.17
C ALA A 197 27.48 22.44 20.81
N THR A 198 27.97 23.11 19.76
CA THR A 198 27.37 24.35 19.23
C THR A 198 26.44 24.13 18.03
N GLY A 199 26.27 22.87 17.59
CA GLY A 199 25.50 22.52 16.40
C GLY A 199 26.12 23.02 15.09
N GLY A 200 27.43 23.30 15.08
CA GLY A 200 28.15 23.88 13.96
C GLY A 200 28.35 22.95 12.75
N THR A 201 29.19 23.39 11.82
CA THR A 201 29.53 22.68 10.58
C THR A 201 31.04 22.57 10.41
N VAL A 202 31.50 21.58 9.65
CA VAL A 202 32.88 21.47 9.15
C VAL A 202 32.88 21.44 7.63
N ASP A 203 33.88 22.05 7.01
CA ASP A 203 34.02 22.06 5.55
C ASP A 203 34.68 20.75 5.09
N MET A 204 33.89 19.88 4.44
CA MET A 204 34.34 18.59 3.90
C MET A 204 34.68 18.72 2.41
N PRO A 205 35.90 18.34 1.95
CA PRO A 205 36.29 18.46 0.54
C PRO A 205 35.52 17.51 -0.38
N TYR A 206 35.05 16.40 0.18
CA TYR A 206 34.25 15.40 -0.51
C TYR A 206 33.03 15.02 0.33
N ARG A 207 31.90 14.79 -0.32
CA ARG A 207 30.65 14.33 0.27
C ARG A 207 30.12 13.14 -0.53
N ILE A 208 29.19 12.40 0.07
CA ILE A 208 28.48 11.32 -0.62
C ILE A 208 27.11 11.82 -1.07
N TYR A 209 26.80 11.60 -2.34
CA TYR A 209 25.48 11.82 -2.93
C TYR A 209 24.85 10.47 -3.28
N GLY A 210 23.56 10.29 -2.99
CA GLY A 210 22.82 9.08 -3.35
C GLY A 210 21.53 9.41 -4.09
N ASP A 211 21.38 8.88 -5.29
CA ASP A 211 20.14 8.91 -6.07
C ASP A 211 19.46 7.54 -6.04
N GLN A 212 18.34 7.36 -6.74
CA GLN A 212 17.60 6.10 -6.78
C GLN A 212 18.50 4.91 -7.18
N SER A 213 19.38 5.09 -8.15
CA SER A 213 20.17 4.04 -8.79
C SER A 213 21.54 3.79 -8.17
N LYS A 214 22.17 4.78 -7.53
CA LYS A 214 23.56 4.66 -7.08
C LYS A 214 23.94 5.64 -5.96
N TYR A 215 25.07 5.33 -5.33
CA TYR A 215 25.85 6.28 -4.53
C TYR A 215 27.07 6.75 -5.30
N SER A 216 27.42 8.02 -5.13
CA SER A 216 28.56 8.68 -5.77
C SER A 216 29.32 9.57 -4.78
N VAL A 217 30.63 9.67 -4.97
CA VAL A 217 31.46 10.69 -4.30
C VAL A 217 31.41 11.96 -5.14
N VAL A 218 31.23 13.11 -4.48
CA VAL A 218 31.21 14.42 -5.11
C VAL A 218 32.24 15.34 -4.48
N ALA A 219 32.85 16.20 -5.30
CA ALA A 219 33.73 17.27 -4.81
C ALA A 219 32.88 18.49 -4.39
N THR A 220 33.26 19.11 -3.28
CA THR A 220 32.55 20.28 -2.75
C THR A 220 33.24 21.58 -3.14
N GLN A 221 32.47 22.66 -3.23
CA GLN A 221 32.98 23.99 -3.59
C GLN A 221 32.23 25.07 -2.79
N PRO A 222 32.91 26.12 -2.30
CA PRO A 222 32.27 27.21 -1.56
C PRO A 222 31.25 28.02 -2.38
N GLU A 223 31.43 28.08 -3.70
CA GLU A 223 30.63 28.90 -4.61
C GLU A 223 30.08 28.03 -5.77
N GLY A 224 28.79 27.69 -5.72
CA GLY A 224 28.14 26.83 -6.71
C GLY A 224 28.42 25.33 -6.50
N GLY A 225 27.55 24.47 -7.05
CA GLY A 225 27.63 23.02 -6.84
C GLY A 225 27.33 22.59 -5.39
N PHE A 226 28.00 21.55 -4.91
CA PHE A 226 27.80 21.00 -3.57
C PHE A 226 28.52 21.83 -2.49
N SER A 227 27.76 22.32 -1.52
CA SER A 227 28.31 23.03 -0.34
C SER A 227 29.33 22.15 0.40
N PRO A 228 30.46 22.69 0.88
CA PRO A 228 31.38 21.95 1.73
C PRO A 228 30.86 21.79 3.16
N LYS A 229 29.88 22.59 3.59
CA LYS A 229 29.45 22.65 4.98
C LYS A 229 28.65 21.42 5.38
N VAL A 230 29.26 20.55 6.19
CA VAL A 230 28.62 19.37 6.76
C VAL A 230 28.32 19.61 8.25
N PRO A 231 27.08 19.45 8.71
CA PRO A 231 26.73 19.58 10.12
C PRO A 231 27.45 18.57 11.01
N VAL A 232 27.84 18.98 12.22
CA VAL A 232 28.41 18.09 13.23
C VAL A 232 27.42 17.93 14.39
N ARG A 233 27.16 16.71 14.83
CA ARG A 233 26.13 16.37 15.82
C ARG A 233 26.67 15.41 16.87
N ALA A 234 26.34 15.66 18.14
CA ALA A 234 26.78 14.83 19.25
C ALA A 234 25.81 13.66 19.46
N LEU A 235 26.36 12.46 19.59
CA LEU A 235 25.63 11.27 20.00
C LEU A 235 25.49 11.22 21.53
N ILE A 236 24.37 10.69 22.00
CA ILE A 236 24.06 10.54 23.42
C ILE A 236 24.02 9.06 23.78
N LEU A 237 24.71 8.67 24.85
CA LEU A 237 24.62 7.31 25.38
C LEU A 237 23.22 7.06 25.95
N ASP A 238 22.52 6.08 25.39
CA ASP A 238 21.34 5.48 25.98
C ASP A 238 21.76 4.18 26.71
N PRO A 239 21.80 4.20 28.05
CA PRO A 239 22.21 3.03 28.84
C PRO A 239 21.15 1.92 28.84
N VAL A 240 19.90 2.22 28.51
CA VAL A 240 18.82 1.22 28.45
C VAL A 240 18.88 0.47 27.13
N ALA A 241 19.07 1.19 26.03
CA ALA A 241 19.26 0.58 24.71
C ALA A 241 20.67 -0.01 24.50
N ASN A 242 21.61 0.25 25.42
CA ASN A 242 23.03 -0.07 25.28
C ASN A 242 23.60 0.42 23.92
N ALA A 243 23.28 1.67 23.59
CA ALA A 243 23.56 2.27 22.30
C ALA A 243 23.85 3.76 22.41
N TYR A 244 24.56 4.32 21.44
CA TYR A 244 24.60 5.75 21.23
C TYR A 244 23.46 6.17 20.30
N THR A 245 22.82 7.30 20.58
CA THR A 245 21.62 7.72 19.85
C THR A 245 21.68 9.19 19.43
N PHE A 246 20.95 9.51 18.37
CA PHE A 246 20.65 10.88 17.98
C PHE A 246 19.26 10.94 17.38
N THR A 247 18.45 11.90 17.81
CA THR A 247 17.14 12.16 17.20
C THR A 247 17.22 13.42 16.35
N THR A 248 16.90 13.28 15.08
CA THR A 248 16.89 14.39 14.13
C THR A 248 15.72 15.35 14.39
N SER A 249 15.78 16.53 13.77
CA SER A 249 14.70 17.54 13.85
C SER A 249 13.70 17.43 12.70
N ASP A 250 13.76 16.34 11.94
CA ASP A 250 12.82 16.08 10.85
C ASP A 250 11.40 15.90 11.37
N THR A 251 10.43 15.97 10.47
CA THR A 251 9.02 15.71 10.79
C THR A 251 8.51 14.59 9.89
N PRO A 252 8.30 13.35 10.41
CA PRO A 252 8.55 12.93 11.79
C PRO A 252 10.06 12.80 12.12
N PRO A 253 10.45 12.94 13.41
CA PRO A 253 11.84 12.77 13.83
C PRO A 253 12.35 11.35 13.52
N ILE A 254 13.61 11.25 13.08
CA ILE A 254 14.30 9.98 12.89
C ILE A 254 15.29 9.80 14.04
N THR A 255 15.23 8.66 14.72
CA THR A 255 16.19 8.28 15.75
C THR A 255 17.24 7.34 15.16
N LEU A 256 18.49 7.79 15.18
CA LEU A 256 19.65 6.98 14.85
C LEU A 256 20.11 6.25 16.10
N THR A 257 20.39 4.97 15.97
CA THR A 257 20.82 4.10 17.08
C THR A 257 22.05 3.31 16.67
N PHE A 258 23.16 3.50 17.41
CA PHE A 258 24.47 2.87 17.23
C PHE A 258 24.73 1.93 18.42
N PRO A 259 24.43 0.63 18.31
CA PRO A 259 24.62 -0.35 19.37
C PRO A 259 26.08 -0.43 19.82
N ILE A 260 26.29 -0.59 21.11
CA ILE A 260 27.62 -0.84 21.68
C ILE A 260 27.87 -2.34 21.63
N ALA A 261 28.88 -2.77 20.87
CA ALA A 261 29.29 -4.16 20.86
C ALA A 261 29.67 -4.63 22.28
N ALA A 262 29.08 -5.73 22.73
CA ALA A 262 29.53 -6.40 23.93
C ALA A 262 30.89 -7.04 23.60
N PRO A 263 31.98 -6.75 24.35
CA PRO A 263 33.25 -7.39 24.09
C PRO A 263 33.11 -8.91 24.25
N GLU A 264 33.33 -9.66 23.17
CA GLU A 264 34.02 -10.94 23.30
C GLU A 264 35.42 -10.54 23.82
N ASN A 265 35.75 -10.49 25.10
CA ASN A 265 35.56 -11.46 26.14
C ASN A 265 36.24 -10.85 27.38
N SER A 266 35.56 -10.77 28.52
CA SER A 266 36.23 -10.64 29.82
C SER A 266 35.51 -11.49 30.85
N SER A 267 35.95 -12.76 30.87
CA SER A 267 35.83 -13.76 31.93
C SER A 267 34.47 -14.42 32.20
N THR A 268 34.62 -15.66 32.68
CA THR A 268 33.63 -16.69 33.00
C THR A 268 32.25 -16.22 33.45
N THR A 269 31.24 -16.88 32.86
CA THR A 269 29.81 -16.94 33.20
C THR A 269 28.90 -15.86 32.59
N THR A 270 28.05 -16.33 31.66
CA THR A 270 26.98 -15.67 30.90
C THR A 270 27.43 -15.10 29.55
N VAL A 271 27.17 -15.86 28.48
CA VAL A 271 27.34 -15.44 27.09
C VAL A 271 26.37 -14.29 26.82
N ALA A 272 26.87 -13.08 26.55
CA ALA A 272 26.07 -12.01 26.00
C ALA A 272 25.63 -12.44 24.60
N GLN A 273 24.33 -12.63 24.38
CA GLN A 273 23.81 -12.91 23.04
C GLN A 273 23.97 -11.64 22.19
N PRO A 274 24.64 -11.70 21.02
CA PRO A 274 24.67 -10.60 20.08
C PRO A 274 23.23 -10.21 19.72
N ILE A 275 22.92 -8.91 19.72
CA ILE A 275 21.63 -8.42 19.22
C ILE A 275 21.65 -8.61 17.70
N GLU A 276 20.84 -9.52 17.17
CA GLU A 276 20.71 -9.70 15.73
C GLU A 276 20.13 -8.44 15.09
N THR A 277 20.86 -7.86 14.14
CA THR A 277 20.35 -6.77 13.30
C THR A 277 19.60 -7.39 12.11
N PRO A 278 18.30 -7.10 11.92
CA PRO A 278 17.54 -7.65 10.81
C PRO A 278 18.16 -7.26 9.46
N ALA A 279 18.33 -8.23 8.56
CA ALA A 279 18.75 -7.97 7.19
C ALA A 279 17.55 -7.59 6.32
N TYR A 280 17.66 -6.48 5.60
CA TYR A 280 16.68 -6.05 4.62
C TYR A 280 17.03 -6.62 3.24
N THR A 281 16.18 -7.50 2.70
CA THR A 281 16.42 -8.20 1.43
C THR A 281 15.84 -7.49 0.20
N GLY A 282 15.17 -6.34 0.39
CA GLY A 282 14.52 -5.61 -0.70
C GLY A 282 15.47 -4.81 -1.59
N ILE A 283 16.68 -4.52 -1.10
CA ILE A 283 17.71 -3.73 -1.80
C ILE A 283 19.06 -4.39 -1.56
N THR A 284 19.98 -4.30 -2.53
CA THR A 284 21.41 -4.54 -2.33
C THR A 284 22.23 -3.37 -2.87
N LEU A 285 23.40 -3.13 -2.27
CA LEU A 285 24.41 -2.21 -2.79
C LEU A 285 25.60 -3.01 -3.34
N GLU A 286 25.93 -2.80 -4.60
CA GLU A 286 27.07 -3.45 -5.26
C GLU A 286 28.11 -2.41 -5.67
N PRO A 287 29.36 -2.49 -5.16
CA PRO A 287 30.44 -1.61 -5.61
C PRO A 287 30.68 -1.69 -7.11
N ILE A 288 30.92 -0.53 -7.74
CA ILE A 288 31.15 -0.43 -9.18
C ILE A 288 32.57 0.03 -9.51
N GLU A 289 32.96 -0.15 -10.77
CA GLU A 289 34.20 0.44 -11.30
C GLU A 289 34.09 1.98 -11.28
N VAL A 290 35.04 2.65 -10.62
CA VAL A 290 35.03 4.09 -10.44
C VAL A 290 35.30 4.83 -11.75
N LYS A 291 34.32 5.59 -12.23
CA LYS A 291 34.43 6.46 -13.41
C LYS A 291 33.80 7.81 -13.12
N ALA A 292 34.46 8.88 -13.58
CA ALA A 292 33.93 10.23 -13.47
C ALA A 292 32.78 10.45 -14.46
N GLU A 293 31.72 11.08 -13.98
CA GLU A 293 30.50 11.36 -14.74
C GLU A 293 29.93 12.74 -14.38
N PRO A 294 29.27 13.43 -15.31
CA PRO A 294 28.55 14.65 -15.01
C PRO A 294 27.23 14.34 -14.28
N LEU A 295 26.93 15.09 -13.23
CA LEU A 295 25.63 15.14 -12.60
C LEU A 295 24.74 16.19 -13.28
N PRO A 296 23.41 15.97 -13.31
CA PRO A 296 22.45 16.93 -13.82
C PRO A 296 22.56 18.26 -13.07
N ALA A 297 22.54 19.37 -13.80
CA ALA A 297 22.95 20.69 -13.33
C ALA A 297 21.80 21.57 -12.78
N THR A 298 20.59 21.02 -12.64
CA THR A 298 19.34 21.80 -12.60
C THR A 298 18.67 21.96 -11.24
N SER A 299 19.14 21.28 -10.19
CA SER A 299 18.58 21.42 -8.84
C SER A 299 19.66 21.89 -7.85
N PRO A 300 19.34 22.69 -6.82
CA PRO A 300 20.24 22.85 -5.69
C PRO A 300 20.43 21.48 -5.05
N LEU A 301 21.56 20.84 -5.33
CA LEU A 301 21.92 19.53 -4.82
C LEU A 301 22.37 19.67 -3.35
N ASP A 302 21.39 19.82 -2.45
CA ASP A 302 21.68 19.74 -1.03
C ASP A 302 21.74 18.28 -0.60
N ILE A 303 22.82 17.91 0.09
CA ILE A 303 23.02 16.56 0.61
C ILE A 303 22.58 16.59 2.06
N ARG A 304 21.64 15.70 2.40
CA ARG A 304 21.23 15.50 3.79
C ARG A 304 22.22 14.56 4.47
N ASP A 305 23.27 15.13 5.04
CA ASP A 305 24.31 14.42 5.76
C ASP A 305 24.68 15.10 7.10
N ALA A 306 25.45 14.39 7.92
CA ALA A 306 26.09 14.94 9.11
C ALA A 306 27.27 14.06 9.54
N ILE A 307 28.19 14.67 10.31
CA ILE A 307 29.19 13.95 11.09
C ILE A 307 28.65 13.78 12.51
N TYR A 308 28.53 12.53 12.94
CA TYR A 308 28.13 12.15 14.29
C TYR A 308 29.37 11.86 15.14
N VAL A 309 29.50 12.58 16.25
CA VAL A 309 30.61 12.42 17.20
C VAL A 309 30.14 11.68 18.44
N TYR A 310 30.87 10.63 18.79
CA TYR A 310 30.67 9.93 20.06
C TYR A 310 31.18 10.79 21.23
N PRO A 311 30.65 10.58 22.44
CA PRO A 311 31.21 11.20 23.65
C PRO A 311 32.72 10.97 23.73
N VAL A 312 33.48 12.00 24.14
CA VAL A 312 34.96 11.99 24.16
C VAL A 312 35.56 10.76 24.87
N ASN A 313 34.88 10.25 25.91
CA ASN A 313 35.34 9.11 26.70
C ASN A 313 35.05 7.74 26.07
N SER A 314 34.39 7.68 24.92
CA SER A 314 34.03 6.43 24.22
C SER A 314 35.22 5.78 23.50
N GLY A 315 36.21 6.57 23.08
CA GLY A 315 37.31 6.12 22.23
C GLY A 315 36.92 5.79 20.77
N LEU A 316 35.66 6.03 20.37
CA LEU A 316 35.17 5.72 19.04
C LEU A 316 35.38 6.89 18.06
N PRO A 317 35.75 6.63 16.80
CA PRO A 317 35.96 7.67 15.80
C PRO A 317 34.62 8.28 15.33
N PRO A 318 34.61 9.55 14.87
CA PRO A 318 33.42 10.15 14.25
C PRO A 318 32.95 9.40 13.00
N VAL A 319 31.63 9.32 12.82
CA VAL A 319 30.98 8.65 11.68
C VAL A 319 30.32 9.70 10.81
N TYR A 320 30.55 9.64 9.50
CA TYR A 320 29.79 10.40 8.51
C TYR A 320 28.58 9.58 8.10
N VAL A 321 27.42 10.22 8.04
CA VAL A 321 26.16 9.60 7.69
C VAL A 321 25.47 10.47 6.64
N VAL A 322 25.01 9.86 5.56
CA VAL A 322 24.15 10.50 4.55
C VAL A 322 22.81 9.79 4.47
N PHE A 323 21.74 10.56 4.39
CA PHE A 323 20.38 10.08 4.13
C PHE A 323 20.03 10.34 2.66
N SER A 324 19.54 9.30 1.99
CA SER A 324 19.16 9.36 0.59
C SER A 324 17.73 8.87 0.42
N SER A 325 16.89 9.72 -0.16
CA SER A 325 15.57 9.33 -0.65
C SER A 325 15.72 8.62 -2.00
N PRO A 326 14.94 7.57 -2.29
CA PRO A 326 14.85 7.03 -3.65
C PRO A 326 14.16 8.02 -4.61
N TYR A 327 13.48 9.05 -4.11
CA TYR A 327 12.90 10.11 -4.93
C TYR A 327 13.50 11.46 -4.55
N GLU A 328 14.12 12.11 -5.54
CA GLU A 328 14.81 13.39 -5.37
C GLU A 328 13.86 14.50 -4.87
N GLY A 329 14.34 15.33 -3.94
CA GLY A 329 13.57 16.44 -3.37
C GLY A 329 12.42 16.05 -2.44
N ALA A 330 12.11 14.76 -2.29
CA ALA A 330 10.94 14.33 -1.53
C ALA A 330 11.07 14.60 -0.02
N THR A 331 10.15 15.40 0.51
CA THR A 331 10.11 15.83 1.92
C THR A 331 8.88 15.32 2.66
N THR A 332 7.84 14.89 1.94
CA THR A 332 6.53 14.56 2.50
C THR A 332 6.12 13.15 2.14
N LYS A 333 5.61 12.39 3.10
CA LYS A 333 5.00 11.08 2.85
C LYS A 333 3.52 11.25 2.53
N GLY A 334 3.06 10.76 1.39
CA GLY A 334 1.65 10.69 1.02
C GLY A 334 0.86 9.83 2.01
N GLU A 335 -0.33 10.28 2.37
CA GLU A 335 -1.19 9.61 3.35
C GLU A 335 -1.77 8.32 2.78
N HIS A 336 -2.19 8.34 1.52
CA HIS A 336 -2.88 7.22 0.88
C HIS A 336 -1.95 6.34 0.05
N SER A 337 -1.01 6.96 -0.68
CA SER A 337 -0.03 6.27 -1.51
C SER A 337 1.11 5.66 -0.69
N GLY A 338 1.43 6.25 0.47
CA GLY A 338 2.62 5.91 1.25
C GLY A 338 3.94 6.38 0.64
N ARG A 339 3.91 7.02 -0.54
CA ARG A 339 5.10 7.44 -1.30
C ARG A 339 5.68 8.72 -0.74
N MET A 340 7.01 8.85 -0.77
CA MET A 340 7.67 10.12 -0.50
C MET A 340 7.61 11.00 -1.76
N TYR A 341 7.20 12.26 -1.63
CA TYR A 341 7.17 13.23 -2.71
C TYR A 341 7.46 14.66 -2.22
N ASP A 342 7.71 15.55 -3.17
CA ASP A 342 7.81 16.99 -2.94
C ASP A 342 6.50 17.70 -3.35
N PRO A 343 5.68 18.16 -2.39
CA PRO A 343 4.43 18.87 -2.69
C PRO A 343 4.62 20.16 -3.47
N ASP A 344 5.74 20.86 -3.30
CA ASP A 344 6.01 22.14 -3.96
C ASP A 344 6.35 21.94 -5.45
N ASN A 345 6.80 20.75 -5.82
CA ASN A 345 7.16 20.35 -7.18
C ASN A 345 6.20 19.32 -7.79
N ALA A 346 4.95 19.25 -7.31
CA ALA A 346 3.94 18.27 -7.74
C ALA A 346 2.91 18.79 -8.78
N GLY A 347 3.10 20.00 -9.32
CA GLY A 347 2.16 20.59 -10.29
C GLY A 347 0.88 21.13 -9.65
N GLY A 348 0.98 21.61 -8.40
CA GLY A 348 -0.11 22.20 -7.62
C GLY A 348 -0.46 21.37 -6.38
N PRO A 349 -1.28 21.93 -5.46
CA PRO A 349 -1.67 21.24 -4.24
C PRO A 349 -2.50 19.98 -4.54
N THR A 350 -2.49 19.03 -3.59
CA THR A 350 -3.43 17.90 -3.61
C THR A 350 -4.86 18.39 -3.35
N GLN A 351 -5.83 17.66 -3.89
CA GLN A 351 -7.26 17.94 -3.80
C GLN A 351 -8.00 16.69 -3.30
N ASN A 352 -9.27 16.85 -2.90
CA ASN A 352 -10.11 15.72 -2.52
C ASN A 352 -11.04 15.36 -3.69
N LEU A 353 -10.52 14.61 -4.65
CA LEU A 353 -11.23 14.26 -5.90
C LEU A 353 -11.91 12.89 -5.80
N ASP A 354 -12.92 12.71 -6.65
CA ASP A 354 -13.69 11.48 -6.76
C ASP A 354 -13.58 10.93 -8.19
N TRP A 355 -13.12 9.67 -8.31
CA TRP A 355 -12.98 8.96 -9.56
C TRP A 355 -14.23 8.12 -9.91
N THR A 356 -15.12 7.87 -8.94
CA THR A 356 -16.18 6.86 -9.06
C THR A 356 -17.25 7.20 -10.10
N THR A 357 -17.40 8.49 -10.42
CA THR A 357 -18.38 9.03 -11.38
C THR A 357 -17.80 9.26 -12.77
N ALA A 358 -16.55 8.86 -13.03
CA ALA A 358 -15.89 9.11 -14.30
C ALA A 358 -16.60 8.43 -15.48
N SER A 359 -16.61 9.12 -16.62
CA SER A 359 -17.10 8.61 -17.90
C SER A 359 -16.07 8.87 -19.00
N VAL A 360 -15.84 7.88 -19.85
CA VAL A 360 -14.87 7.96 -20.94
C VAL A 360 -15.36 8.86 -22.06
N THR A 361 -14.48 9.68 -22.60
CA THR A 361 -14.70 10.47 -23.81
C THR A 361 -13.57 10.25 -24.81
N GLN A 362 -13.81 10.50 -26.10
CA GLN A 362 -12.75 10.41 -27.11
C GLN A 362 -11.56 11.32 -26.76
N ASN A 363 -11.84 12.58 -26.44
CA ASN A 363 -10.79 13.54 -26.06
C ASN A 363 -10.00 13.08 -24.83
N GLY A 364 -10.67 12.47 -23.84
CA GLY A 364 -9.99 11.91 -22.69
C GLY A 364 -9.09 10.74 -23.05
N ILE A 365 -9.54 9.80 -23.91
CA ILE A 365 -8.67 8.70 -24.39
C ILE A 365 -7.46 9.26 -25.12
N ASP A 366 -7.63 10.29 -25.95
CA ASP A 366 -6.53 10.90 -26.68
C ASP A 366 -5.51 11.54 -25.72
N LEU A 367 -5.96 12.15 -24.63
CA LEU A 367 -5.09 12.68 -23.56
C LEU A 367 -4.41 11.58 -22.74
N VAL A 368 -5.11 10.48 -22.45
CA VAL A 368 -4.50 9.30 -21.81
C VAL A 368 -3.36 8.77 -22.67
N LYS A 369 -3.61 8.54 -23.97
CA LYS A 369 -2.57 8.10 -24.92
C LYS A 369 -1.39 9.07 -24.99
N LEU A 370 -1.66 10.37 -24.94
CA LEU A 370 -0.63 11.41 -24.94
C LEU A 370 0.25 11.35 -23.69
N HIS A 371 -0.36 11.14 -22.53
CA HIS A 371 0.36 11.04 -21.26
C HIS A 371 1.12 9.73 -21.13
N THR A 372 0.49 8.58 -21.40
CA THR A 372 1.15 7.27 -21.31
C THR A 372 2.23 7.09 -22.37
N GLY A 373 2.04 7.66 -23.57
CA GLY A 373 2.99 7.59 -24.67
C GLY A 373 4.29 8.39 -24.48
N ARG A 374 4.37 9.13 -23.37
CA ARG A 374 5.58 9.82 -22.91
C ARG A 374 6.65 8.86 -22.38
N PHE A 375 6.23 7.72 -21.83
CA PHE A 375 7.10 6.76 -21.14
C PHE A 375 7.48 5.60 -22.07
N GLU A 376 8.39 4.74 -21.61
CA GLU A 376 8.69 3.49 -22.30
C GLU A 376 7.40 2.67 -22.55
N PRO A 377 7.29 1.99 -23.71
CA PRO A 377 6.07 1.24 -24.05
C PRO A 377 5.70 0.24 -22.95
N SER A 378 4.43 0.22 -22.57
CA SER A 378 3.86 -0.73 -21.60
C SER A 378 2.67 -1.47 -22.23
N ASP A 379 2.74 -2.80 -22.23
CA ASP A 379 1.66 -3.65 -22.71
C ASP A 379 0.42 -3.55 -21.80
N ALA A 380 0.60 -3.29 -20.50
CA ALA A 380 -0.50 -3.00 -19.59
C ALA A 380 -1.25 -1.72 -19.98
N ASN A 381 -0.52 -0.65 -20.30
CA ASN A 381 -1.12 0.59 -20.82
C ASN A 381 -1.89 0.35 -22.12
N ALA A 382 -1.33 -0.46 -23.03
CA ALA A 382 -2.00 -0.80 -24.29
C ALA A 382 -3.34 -1.53 -24.05
N VAL A 383 -3.37 -2.49 -23.10
CA VAL A 383 -4.59 -3.20 -22.72
C VAL A 383 -5.62 -2.24 -22.11
N MET A 384 -5.22 -1.37 -21.19
CA MET A 384 -6.14 -0.41 -20.57
C MET A 384 -6.71 0.58 -21.59
N ILE A 385 -5.89 1.08 -22.52
CA ILE A 385 -6.34 1.98 -23.60
C ILE A 385 -7.35 1.29 -24.53
N ASP A 386 -7.09 0.04 -24.95
CA ASP A 386 -8.04 -0.74 -25.77
C ASP A 386 -9.38 -0.95 -25.03
N ARG A 387 -9.33 -1.20 -23.72
CA ARG A 387 -10.54 -1.28 -22.89
C ARG A 387 -11.33 0.03 -22.89
N LEU A 388 -10.65 1.18 -22.71
CA LEU A 388 -11.31 2.49 -22.75
C LEU A 388 -11.99 2.74 -24.11
N GLU A 389 -11.37 2.34 -25.23
CA GLU A 389 -11.97 2.45 -26.57
C GLU A 389 -13.19 1.54 -26.76
N LYS A 390 -13.17 0.33 -26.21
CA LYS A 390 -14.33 -0.58 -26.20
C LYS A 390 -15.47 -0.03 -25.34
N ILE A 391 -15.15 0.58 -24.19
CA ILE A 391 -16.12 1.26 -23.33
C ILE A 391 -16.77 2.43 -24.07
N LEU A 392 -15.98 3.26 -24.77
CA LEU A 392 -16.50 4.37 -25.58
C LEU A 392 -17.49 3.88 -26.65
N ARG A 393 -17.21 2.71 -27.25
CA ARG A 393 -18.09 2.04 -28.24
C ARG A 393 -19.27 1.28 -27.62
N SER A 394 -19.42 1.30 -26.29
CA SER A 394 -20.42 0.51 -25.55
C SER A 394 -20.30 -1.00 -25.74
N GLU A 395 -19.12 -1.49 -26.13
CA GLU A 395 -18.80 -2.92 -26.27
C GLU A 395 -18.40 -3.56 -24.93
N LEU A 396 -18.00 -2.73 -23.96
CA LEU A 396 -17.59 -3.14 -22.62
C LEU A 396 -18.18 -2.20 -21.57
N SER A 397 -18.56 -2.75 -20.41
CA SER A 397 -18.97 -1.94 -19.26
C SER A 397 -17.76 -1.40 -18.51
N MET A 398 -17.77 -0.12 -18.16
CA MET A 398 -16.70 0.54 -17.44
C MET A 398 -16.61 0.02 -16.00
N THR A 399 -15.45 -0.52 -15.61
CA THR A 399 -15.18 -0.99 -14.25
C THR A 399 -14.53 0.11 -13.41
N ASP A 400 -14.42 -0.11 -12.11
CA ASP A 400 -13.74 0.84 -11.21
C ASP A 400 -12.23 0.93 -11.47
N THR A 401 -11.61 -0.13 -12.00
CA THR A 401 -10.21 -0.09 -12.46
C THR A 401 -10.06 0.81 -13.68
N ASP A 402 -10.98 0.71 -14.66
CA ASP A 402 -10.97 1.58 -15.84
C ASP A 402 -11.15 3.06 -15.46
N LYS A 403 -12.01 3.35 -14.47
CA LYS A 403 -12.23 4.71 -13.94
C LYS A 403 -10.97 5.26 -13.28
N ARG A 404 -10.38 4.50 -12.35
CA ARG A 404 -9.16 4.91 -11.63
C ARG A 404 -8.02 5.20 -12.60
N PHE A 405 -7.74 4.28 -13.52
CA PHE A 405 -6.76 4.48 -14.59
C PHE A 405 -7.06 5.76 -15.39
N TYR A 406 -8.26 5.87 -15.97
CA TYR A 406 -8.63 7.01 -16.80
C TYR A 406 -8.51 8.36 -16.07
N THR A 407 -8.99 8.46 -14.83
CA THR A 407 -8.89 9.72 -14.08
C THR A 407 -7.48 10.03 -13.62
N HIS A 408 -6.71 9.01 -13.25
CA HIS A 408 -5.33 9.15 -12.81
C HIS A 408 -4.46 9.70 -13.94
N GLU A 409 -4.45 9.06 -15.11
CA GLU A 409 -3.61 9.49 -16.24
C GLU A 409 -3.92 10.92 -16.69
N LEU A 410 -5.20 11.31 -16.68
CA LEU A 410 -5.62 12.67 -17.03
C LEU A 410 -5.13 13.71 -16.01
N ARG A 411 -5.29 13.40 -14.72
CA ARG A 411 -4.92 14.32 -13.64
C ARG A 411 -3.40 14.47 -13.53
N GLU A 412 -2.66 13.39 -13.75
CA GLU A 412 -1.20 13.42 -13.77
C GLU A 412 -0.71 14.27 -14.95
N LEU A 413 -1.31 14.15 -16.14
CA LEU A 413 -1.00 15.02 -17.29
C LEU A 413 -1.23 16.51 -16.99
N GLU A 414 -2.31 16.86 -16.28
CA GLU A 414 -2.55 18.25 -15.87
C GLU A 414 -1.43 18.79 -14.98
N ARG A 415 -0.94 17.98 -14.04
CA ARG A 415 0.17 18.35 -13.15
C ARG A 415 1.46 18.54 -13.93
N TYR A 416 1.74 17.65 -14.88
CA TYR A 416 2.87 17.79 -15.81
C TYR A 416 2.83 19.12 -16.57
N ARG A 417 1.66 19.48 -17.12
CA ARG A 417 1.48 20.76 -17.82
C ARG A 417 1.62 21.96 -16.87
N ALA A 418 1.14 21.85 -15.64
CA ALA A 418 1.30 22.89 -14.62
C ALA A 418 2.78 23.11 -14.24
N LEU A 419 3.60 22.06 -14.32
CA LEU A 419 5.06 22.12 -14.14
C LEU A 419 5.80 22.62 -15.40
N GLY A 420 5.09 22.91 -16.50
CA GLY A 420 5.68 23.37 -17.75
C GLY A 420 6.37 22.27 -18.55
N VAL A 421 6.15 20.99 -18.22
CA VAL A 421 6.67 19.87 -19.00
C VAL A 421 5.88 19.75 -20.29
N ALA A 422 6.58 19.74 -21.42
CA ALA A 422 5.96 19.60 -22.73
C ALA A 422 5.25 18.24 -22.87
N ASP A 423 4.16 18.21 -23.62
CA ASP A 423 3.44 16.97 -23.91
C ASP A 423 4.38 15.99 -24.65
N GLY A 424 4.39 14.73 -24.21
CA GLY A 424 5.25 13.68 -24.77
C GLY A 424 6.71 13.65 -24.29
N VAL A 425 7.12 14.55 -23.38
CA VAL A 425 8.47 14.56 -22.79
C VAL A 425 8.46 13.99 -21.37
N GLU A 426 9.27 12.98 -21.09
CA GLU A 426 9.26 12.20 -19.83
C GLU A 426 9.32 13.05 -18.55
N GLY A 427 10.20 14.04 -18.52
CA GLY A 427 10.37 14.99 -17.41
C GLY A 427 10.76 14.34 -16.08
N GLU A 428 11.74 14.90 -15.36
CA GLU A 428 12.14 14.42 -14.02
C GLU A 428 11.14 14.86 -12.92
N VAL A 429 9.84 14.79 -13.21
CA VAL A 429 8.75 15.22 -12.33
C VAL A 429 7.80 14.09 -11.96
N TRP A 430 7.97 12.91 -12.58
CA TRP A 430 7.06 11.78 -12.50
C TRP A 430 6.69 11.46 -11.05
N ASN A 431 7.68 11.26 -10.17
CA ASN A 431 7.38 10.85 -8.80
C ASN A 431 6.44 11.84 -8.08
N ASN A 432 6.68 13.15 -8.22
CA ASN A 432 5.93 14.17 -7.52
C ASN A 432 4.52 14.35 -8.10
N ALA A 433 4.42 14.39 -9.44
CA ALA A 433 3.15 14.49 -10.14
C ALA A 433 2.29 13.23 -9.93
N HIS A 434 2.89 12.04 -10.04
CA HIS A 434 2.26 10.75 -9.82
C HIS A 434 1.75 10.62 -8.39
N THR A 435 2.62 10.84 -7.40
CA THR A 435 2.25 10.71 -5.98
C THR A 435 1.13 11.68 -5.62
N ALA A 436 1.21 12.94 -6.02
CA ALA A 436 0.12 13.89 -5.73
C ALA A 436 -1.19 13.54 -6.43
N THR A 437 -1.14 12.84 -7.57
CA THR A 437 -2.36 12.32 -8.24
C THR A 437 -2.96 11.13 -7.49
N LEU A 438 -2.12 10.24 -6.95
CA LEU A 438 -2.59 9.17 -6.06
C LEU A 438 -3.29 9.76 -4.83
N GLU A 439 -2.71 10.79 -4.22
CA GLU A 439 -3.31 11.49 -3.09
C GLU A 439 -4.63 12.20 -3.46
N ASP A 440 -4.73 12.79 -4.66
CA ASP A 440 -5.95 13.44 -5.14
C ASP A 440 -7.17 12.49 -5.07
N TYR A 441 -6.96 11.22 -5.39
CA TYR A 441 -7.99 10.20 -5.49
C TYR A 441 -7.99 9.19 -4.33
N LYS A 442 -7.14 9.40 -3.32
CA LYS A 442 -6.92 8.49 -2.18
C LYS A 442 -6.59 7.06 -2.61
N LEU A 443 -5.75 6.94 -3.62
CA LEU A 443 -5.35 5.66 -4.19
C LEU A 443 -4.02 5.19 -3.59
N LYS A 444 -3.90 3.88 -3.43
CA LYS A 444 -2.63 3.24 -3.11
C LYS A 444 -1.77 3.14 -4.35
N ASP A 445 -0.46 3.15 -4.15
CA ASP A 445 0.48 2.82 -5.21
C ASP A 445 0.53 1.28 -5.40
N SER A 446 -0.36 0.76 -6.24
CA SER A 446 -0.47 -0.67 -6.51
C SER A 446 -0.97 -0.89 -7.93
N SER A 447 -0.34 -1.81 -8.65
CA SER A 447 -0.74 -2.17 -10.02
C SER A 447 -2.20 -2.62 -10.09
N GLU A 448 -2.69 -3.35 -9.08
CA GLU A 448 -4.10 -3.79 -9.00
C GLU A 448 -5.11 -2.64 -8.88
N SER A 449 -4.65 -1.44 -8.51
CA SER A 449 -5.52 -0.26 -8.45
C SER A 449 -5.82 0.34 -9.83
N PHE A 450 -4.92 0.15 -10.79
CA PHE A 450 -4.94 0.82 -12.10
C PHE A 450 -5.05 -0.15 -13.27
N TYR A 451 -4.60 -1.40 -13.11
CA TYR A 451 -4.54 -2.38 -14.18
C TYR A 451 -5.44 -3.57 -13.89
N THR A 452 -6.13 -4.05 -14.92
CA THR A 452 -6.88 -5.31 -14.80
C THR A 452 -5.93 -6.50 -14.77
N PRO A 453 -6.37 -7.68 -14.32
CA PRO A 453 -5.54 -8.88 -14.34
C PRO A 453 -4.95 -9.20 -15.73
N GLU A 454 -5.68 -8.91 -16.81
CA GLU A 454 -5.18 -9.08 -18.17
C GLU A 454 -4.05 -8.10 -18.50
N ALA A 455 -4.17 -6.85 -18.06
CA ALA A 455 -3.12 -5.84 -18.25
C ALA A 455 -1.85 -6.19 -17.45
N ILE A 456 -2.00 -6.60 -16.20
CA ILE A 456 -0.88 -7.07 -15.35
C ILE A 456 -0.19 -8.29 -15.99
N THR A 457 -0.98 -9.24 -16.52
CA THR A 457 -0.42 -10.41 -17.22
C THR A 457 0.36 -10.00 -18.46
N ALA A 458 -0.13 -9.02 -19.23
CA ALA A 458 0.54 -8.52 -20.42
C ALA A 458 1.88 -7.83 -20.08
N GLU A 459 1.91 -7.01 -19.02
CA GLU A 459 3.14 -6.41 -18.52
C GLU A 459 4.15 -7.44 -18.01
N ASN A 460 3.70 -8.42 -17.22
CA ASN A 460 4.58 -9.51 -16.77
C ASN A 460 5.21 -10.26 -17.94
N LYS A 461 4.45 -10.50 -19.00
CA LYS A 461 4.98 -11.11 -20.23
C LYS A 461 5.98 -10.22 -20.95
N GLN A 462 5.72 -8.92 -21.02
CA GLN A 462 6.63 -7.95 -21.63
C GLN A 462 7.96 -7.87 -20.87
N VAL A 463 7.91 -7.82 -19.55
CA VAL A 463 9.07 -7.62 -18.67
C VAL A 463 9.88 -8.90 -18.47
N TYR A 464 9.20 -10.04 -18.24
CA TYR A 464 9.84 -11.31 -17.85
C TYR A 464 9.85 -12.37 -18.95
N GLY A 465 9.11 -12.17 -20.05
CA GLY A 465 9.07 -13.10 -21.18
C GLY A 465 8.28 -14.39 -20.93
N GLU A 466 7.41 -14.43 -19.91
CA GLU A 466 6.60 -15.61 -19.53
C GLU A 466 5.35 -15.83 -20.42
#